data_AF-A0A354HDZ8-F1
#
_entry.id   AF-A0A354HDZ8-F1
#
_cell.length_a   1.000
_cell.length_b   1.000
_cell.length_c   1.000
_cell.angle_alpha   90.00
_cell.angle_beta   90.00
_cell.angle_gamma   90.00
#
_symmetry.space_group_name_H-M   'P 1'
#
loop_
_entity.id
_entity.type
_entity.pdbx_description
1 polymer ?
#
loop_
_entity_poly.entity_id
_entity_poly.type
_entity_poly.pdbx_seq_one_letter_code
_entity_poly.pdbx_strand_id
1 'polypeptide(L)' 'MVIIELENGKQIKLELYPEIAPETVANFEKLVNKGFYNGLTFHRVIYGFMIQGG' A
#
# COMPACT_ATOMS: atom_id res chain seq x y z
N MET A 1 1.45 9.78 6.03
CA MET A 1 2.41 9.36 4.98
C MET A 1 2.77 7.90 5.25
N VAL A 2 2.64 7.03 4.25
CA VAL A 2 2.97 5.60 4.35
C VAL A 2 4.07 5.26 3.34
N ILE A 3 4.96 4.35 3.70
CA ILE A 3 6.06 3.90 2.83
C ILE A 3 5.91 2.40 2.61
N ILE A 4 5.89 1.98 1.35
CA ILE A 4 6.06 0.58 0.96
C ILE A 4 7.52 0.38 0.60
N GLU A 5 8.21 -0.48 1.34
CA GLU A 5 9.55 -0.93 1.02
C GLU A 5 9.47 -2.22 0.18
N LEU A 6 10.16 -2.22 -0.96
CA LEU A 6 10.27 -3.37 -1.84
C LEU A 6 11.50 -4.20 -1.47
N GLU A 7 11.50 -5.48 -1.84
CA GLU A 7 12.61 -6.41 -1.57
C GLU A 7 13.97 -5.90 -2.06
N ASN A 8 14.00 -5.10 -3.13
CA ASN A 8 15.22 -4.49 -3.66
C ASN A 8 15.64 -3.19 -2.95
N GLY A 9 15.06 -2.87 -1.79
CA GLY A 9 15.34 -1.69 -0.98
C GLY A 9 14.78 -0.39 -1.55
N LYS A 10 14.02 -0.42 -2.65
CA LYS A 10 13.34 0.75 -3.19
C LYS A 10 12.08 1.06 -2.40
N GLN A 11 11.73 2.34 -2.35
CA GLN A 11 10.59 2.81 -1.56
C GLN A 11 9.56 3.51 -2.44
N ILE A 12 8.28 3.18 -2.20
CA ILE A 12 7.13 3.89 -2.75
C ILE A 12 6.50 4.69 -1.61
N LYS A 13 6.43 6.01 -1.78
CA LYS A 13 5.83 6.93 -0.81
C LYS A 13 4.38 7.20 -1.19
N LEU A 14 3.48 7.01 -0.23
CA LEU A 14 2.04 7.21 -0.39
C LEU A 14 1.55 8.32 0.53
N GLU A 15 0.75 9.20 -0.04
CA GLU A 15 -0.07 10.16 0.69
C GLU A 15 -1.51 9.65 0.70
N LEU A 16 -2.15 9.74 1.87
CA LEU A 16 -3.52 9.29 2.09
C LEU A 16 -4.41 10.51 2.30
N TYR A 17 -5.65 10.43 1.82
CA TYR A 17 -6.62 11.52 1.87
C TYR A 17 -7.80 11.13 2.77
N PRO A 18 -7.63 11.16 4.11
CA PRO A 18 -8.69 10.77 5.05
C PRO A 18 -9.93 11.67 4.96
N GLU A 19 -9.79 12.91 4.50
CA GLU A 19 -10.89 13.84 4.27
C GLU A 19 -11.78 13.44 3.09
N ILE A 20 -11.26 12.65 2.14
CA ILE A 20 -12.00 12.15 0.98
C ILE A 20 -12.57 10.74 1.26
N ALA A 21 -11.76 9.87 1.88
CA ALA A 21 -12.11 8.47 2.11
C ALA A 21 -11.74 8.01 3.54
N PRO A 22 -12.43 8.52 4.58
CA PRO A 22 -12.02 8.33 5.97
C PRO A 22 -11.98 6.87 6.40
N GLU A 23 -13.03 6.10 6.10
CA GLU A 23 -13.13 4.68 6.48
C GLU A 23 -12.09 3.81 5.77
N THR A 24 -11.82 4.10 4.50
CA THR A 24 -10.82 3.37 3.71
C THR A 24 -9.41 3.63 4.24
N VAL A 25 -9.10 4.90 4.54
CA VAL A 25 -7.81 5.27 5.14
C VAL A 25 -7.65 4.63 6.51
N ALA A 26 -8.67 4.71 7.37
CA ALA A 26 -8.61 4.11 8.71
C ALA A 26 -8.40 2.58 8.66
N ASN A 27 -9.09 1.88 7.75
CA ASN A 27 -8.88 0.44 7.57
C ASN A 27 -7.47 0.13 7.02
N PHE A 28 -7.00 0.90 6.04
CA PHE A 28 -5.67 0.72 5.47
C PHE A 28 -4.58 0.92 6.52
N GLU A 29 -4.61 2.02 7.28
CA GLU A 29 -3.65 2.30 8.36
C GLU A 29 -3.68 1.22 9.45
N LYS A 30 -4.87 0.74 9.82
CA LYS A 30 -5.01 -0.37 10.77
C LYS A 30 -4.30 -1.65 10.29
N LEU A 31 -4.40 -1.98 8.99
CA LEU A 31 -3.73 -3.14 8.42
C LEU A 31 -2.21 -2.94 8.32
N VAL A 32 -1.76 -1.74 7.95
CA VAL A 32 -0.34 -1.36 7.93
C VAL A 32 0.27 -1.50 9.33
N ASN A 33 -0.36 -0.93 10.37
CA ASN A 33 0.13 -0.99 11.74
C ASN A 33 0.17 -2.41 12.33
N LYS A 34 -0.63 -3.34 11.77
CA LYS A 34 -0.60 -4.76 12.13
C LYS A 34 0.47 -5.55 11.36
N GLY A 35 1.19 -4.92 10.44
CA GLY A 35 2.14 -5.60 9.55
C GLY A 35 1.48 -6.54 8.55
N PHE A 36 0.19 -6.39 8.28
CA PHE A 36 -0.58 -7.30 7.41
C PHE A 36 0.02 -7.43 6.01
N TYR A 37 0.55 -6.34 5.46
CA TYR A 37 1.11 -6.29 4.11
C TYR A 37 2.56 -6.80 4.01
N ASN A 38 3.21 -7.12 5.13
CA ASN A 38 4.61 -7.53 5.13
C ASN A 38 4.76 -8.90 4.45
N GLY A 39 5.70 -8.99 3.49
CA GLY A 39 5.96 -10.22 2.73
C GLY A 39 4.94 -10.51 1.62
N LEU A 40 3.92 -9.67 1.43
CA LEU A 40 3.00 -9.81 0.31
C LEU A 40 3.64 -9.29 -0.99
N THR A 41 3.21 -9.86 -2.11
CA THR A 41 3.69 -9.51 -3.45
C THR A 41 2.60 -8.83 -4.26
N PHE A 42 3.01 -8.12 -5.32
CA PHE A 42 2.08 -7.67 -6.36
C PHE A 42 1.71 -8.87 -7.23
N HIS A 43 0.62 -9.55 -6.88
CA HIS A 43 0.18 -10.75 -7.60
C HIS A 43 -0.39 -10.45 -8.99
N ARG A 44 -0.67 -9.18 -9.31
CA ARG A 44 -1.18 -8.78 -10.63
C ARG A 44 -0.49 -7.53 -11.12
N VAL A 45 0.17 -7.64 -12.28
CA VAL A 45 0.92 -6.56 -12.92
C VAL A 45 0.48 -6.45 -14.38
N ILE A 46 -0.07 -5.29 -14.77
CA ILE A 46 -0.48 -5.01 -16.14
C ILE A 46 0.29 -3.78 -16.62
N TYR A 47 1.21 -4.01 -17.57
CA TYR A 47 2.04 -2.95 -18.14
C TYR A 47 1.18 -1.85 -18.77
N GLY A 48 1.53 -0.59 -18.47
CA GLY A 48 0.76 0.58 -18.93
C GLY A 48 -0.56 0.80 -18.22
N PHE A 49 -0.90 0.01 -17.20
CA PHE A 49 -2.16 0.17 -16.46
C PHE A 49 -1.94 0.25 -14.94
N MET A 50 -1.68 -0.87 -14.27
CA MET A 50 -1.62 -0.90 -12.80
C MET A 50 -0.84 -2.09 -12.26
N ILE A 51 -0.46 -1.98 -10.98
CA ILE A 51 -0.02 -3.08 -10.14
C ILE A 51 -1.01 -3.21 -8.99
N GLN A 52 -1.34 -4.45 -8.64
CA GLN A 52 -2.27 -4.78 -7.58
C GLN A 52 -1.62 -5.81 -6.65
N GLY A 53 -1.71 -5.52 -5.36
CA GLY A 53 -1.21 -6.33 -4.25
C GLY A 53 -2.03 -6.03 -3.01
N GLY A 54 -1.56 -6.55 -1.88
CA GLY A 54 -2.35 -6.63 -0.66
C GLY A 54 -3.22 -7.88 -0.63
#